data_AF-A0A0D3KXN9-F1
#
_entry.id   AF-A0A0D3KXN9-F1
#
_cell.length_a   1.000
_cell.length_b   1.000
_cell.length_c   1.000
_cell.angle_alpha   90.00
_cell.angle_beta   90.00
_cell.angle_gamma   90.00
#
_symmetry.space_group_name_H-M   'P 1'
#
loop_
_entity.id
_entity.type
_entity.pdbx_description
1 polymer ?
#
loop_
_entity_poly.entity_id
_entity_poly.type
_entity_poly.pdbx_seq_one_letter_code
_entity_poly.pdbx_strand_id
1 'polypeptide(L)'
;MEAAAADRQPDIPPSAWAAASALSELTVHAAWAAANARTLQWGASHRDAQRAKEVALQLEALLPEGAAPAVVQLSLAAAWYASNTRRLLLFDAARDLRKLEEAAAELAKVMPPETAKSVKALATSAAWHAANARSMLWLDAERDLTRFEECCRQLPALLQGVTDGAAAETPADASRARAGGSAGDLSAGDLSAGDALRRLDCALDDVAPLWAALDPAALRRGDDGGAEGEGEATFEAPLAAFFAEL
;
A
#
# COMPACT_ATOMS: atom_id res chain seq x y z
N MET A 1 19.31 -28.63 34.02
CA MET A 1 19.95 -28.15 32.79
C MET A 1 18.97 -28.36 31.65
N GLU A 2 17.99 -27.46 31.54
CA GLU A 2 17.18 -27.36 30.33
C GLU A 2 18.09 -26.81 29.24
N ALA A 3 18.33 -27.62 28.21
CA ALA A 3 19.00 -27.16 27.01
C ALA A 3 18.13 -26.05 26.43
N ALA A 4 18.67 -24.82 26.40
CA ALA A 4 18.10 -23.72 25.64
C ALA A 4 17.89 -24.25 24.22
N ALA A 5 16.63 -24.51 23.86
CA ALA A 5 16.25 -24.82 22.51
C ALA A 5 16.64 -23.58 21.70
N ALA A 6 17.80 -23.66 21.05
CA ALA A 6 18.26 -22.63 20.14
C ALA A 6 17.11 -22.39 19.18
N ASP A 7 16.58 -21.17 19.23
CA ASP A 7 15.48 -20.67 18.42
C ASP A 7 15.93 -20.77 16.96
N ARG A 8 15.72 -21.95 16.36
CA ARG A 8 16.06 -22.21 14.96
C ARG A 8 15.06 -21.42 14.15
N GLN A 9 15.47 -20.22 13.81
CA GLN A 9 14.76 -19.37 12.88
C GLN A 9 14.48 -20.21 11.63
N PRO A 10 13.21 -20.34 11.22
CA PRO A 10 12.86 -21.16 10.06
C PRO A 10 13.65 -20.67 8.84
N ASP A 11 14.19 -21.62 8.08
CA ASP A 11 14.93 -21.34 6.84
C ASP A 11 13.93 -20.89 5.77
N ILE A 12 13.61 -19.60 5.79
CA ILE A 12 12.65 -18.97 4.88
C ILE A 12 13.41 -18.60 3.59
N PRO A 13 12.93 -19.04 2.41
CA PRO A 13 13.63 -18.79 1.17
C PRO A 13 13.70 -17.28 0.86
N PRO A 14 14.77 -16.80 0.19
CA PRO A 14 14.92 -15.38 -0.16
C PRO A 14 13.76 -14.83 -1.01
N SER A 15 13.13 -15.66 -1.84
CA SER A 15 11.96 -15.30 -2.65
C SER A 15 10.74 -14.94 -1.80
N ALA A 16 10.51 -15.66 -0.70
CA ALA A 16 9.39 -15.37 0.21
C ALA A 16 9.61 -14.05 0.97
N TRP A 17 10.85 -13.75 1.36
CA TRP A 17 11.20 -12.44 1.92
C TRP A 17 11.02 -11.31 0.92
N ALA A 18 11.46 -11.51 -0.33
CA ALA A 18 11.28 -10.52 -1.39
C ALA A 18 9.79 -10.25 -1.66
N ALA A 19 8.98 -11.30 -1.75
CA ALA A 19 7.53 -11.19 -1.92
C ALA A 19 6.86 -10.47 -0.74
N ALA A 20 7.21 -10.83 0.51
CA ALA A 20 6.69 -10.17 1.70
C ALA A 20 7.04 -8.68 1.76
N SER A 21 8.28 -8.34 1.39
CA SER A 21 8.74 -6.95 1.33
C SER A 21 7.96 -6.16 0.28
N ALA A 22 7.85 -6.68 -0.94
CA ALA A 22 7.10 -6.03 -2.02
C ALA A 22 5.60 -5.92 -1.70
N LEU A 23 4.98 -6.91 -1.07
CA LEU A 23 3.59 -6.83 -0.58
C LEU A 23 3.43 -5.69 0.44
N SER A 24 4.35 -5.62 1.41
CA SER A 24 4.35 -4.58 2.42
C SER A 24 4.50 -3.20 1.78
N GLU A 25 5.48 -3.02 0.90
CA GLU A 25 5.72 -1.75 0.21
C GLU A 25 4.52 -1.32 -0.66
N LEU A 26 3.92 -2.24 -1.43
CA LEU A 26 2.72 -1.98 -2.21
C LEU A 26 1.57 -1.47 -1.33
N THR A 27 1.27 -2.19 -0.24
CA THR A 27 0.15 -1.84 0.64
C THR A 27 0.33 -0.48 1.31
N VAL A 28 1.57 -0.13 1.67
CA VAL A 28 1.94 1.17 2.24
C VAL A 28 1.69 2.28 1.24
N HIS A 29 2.23 2.17 0.03
CA HIS A 29 2.07 3.23 -0.97
C HIS A 29 0.63 3.34 -1.47
N ALA A 30 -0.10 2.23 -1.63
CA ALA A 30 -1.53 2.28 -1.93
C ALA A 30 -2.31 3.04 -0.83
N ALA A 31 -2.03 2.75 0.45
CA ALA A 31 -2.66 3.41 1.58
C ALA A 31 -2.40 4.92 1.60
N TRP A 32 -1.14 5.35 1.48
CA TRP A 32 -0.80 6.76 1.46
C TRP A 32 -1.29 7.47 0.21
N ALA A 33 -1.30 6.82 -0.96
CA ALA A 33 -1.85 7.40 -2.17
C ALA A 33 -3.32 7.85 -1.97
N ALA A 34 -4.16 6.98 -1.41
CA ALA A 34 -5.57 7.30 -1.13
C ALA A 34 -5.73 8.34 -0.01
N ALA A 35 -4.97 8.22 1.07
CA ALA A 35 -5.04 9.16 2.19
C ALA A 35 -4.57 10.57 1.79
N ASN A 36 -3.53 10.66 0.95
CA ASN A 36 -3.02 11.90 0.36
C ASN A 36 -4.03 12.51 -0.62
N ALA A 37 -4.66 11.70 -1.48
CA ALA A 37 -5.71 12.17 -2.38
C ALA A 37 -6.86 12.79 -1.59
N ARG A 38 -7.34 12.11 -0.54
CA ARG A 38 -8.44 12.61 0.30
C ARG A 38 -8.07 13.81 1.18
N THR A 39 -6.79 14.12 1.32
CA THR A 39 -6.30 15.32 2.00
C THR A 39 -5.83 16.41 1.03
N LEU A 40 -6.12 16.25 -0.27
CA LEU A 40 -5.76 17.18 -1.34
C LEU A 40 -4.25 17.33 -1.55
N GLN A 41 -3.44 16.38 -1.07
CA GLN A 41 -1.99 16.35 -1.26
C GLN A 41 -1.63 15.59 -2.55
N TRP A 42 -2.09 16.13 -3.67
CA TRP A 42 -2.06 15.47 -4.98
C TRP A 42 -0.65 15.06 -5.43
N GLY A 43 0.35 15.92 -5.21
CA GLY A 43 1.72 15.61 -5.58
C GLY A 43 2.30 14.40 -4.82
N ALA A 44 1.99 14.26 -3.53
CA ALA A 44 2.39 13.10 -2.75
C ALA A 44 1.59 11.85 -3.17
N SER A 45 0.26 12.00 -3.30
CA SER A 45 -0.62 10.95 -3.79
C SER A 45 -0.16 10.34 -5.11
N HIS A 46 0.23 11.18 -6.07
CA HIS A 46 0.74 10.72 -7.35
C HIS A 46 2.06 9.94 -7.22
N ARG A 47 3.01 10.42 -6.41
CA ARG A 47 4.27 9.69 -6.18
C ARG A 47 4.03 8.33 -5.55
N ASP A 48 3.17 8.26 -4.54
CA ASP A 48 2.81 7.01 -3.90
C ASP A 48 2.11 6.06 -4.87
N ALA A 49 1.19 6.57 -5.69
CA ALA A 49 0.52 5.76 -6.71
C ALA A 49 1.49 5.20 -7.76
N GLN A 50 2.48 6.00 -8.20
CA GLN A 50 3.54 5.52 -9.09
C GLN A 50 4.40 4.44 -8.43
N ARG A 51 4.80 4.65 -7.17
CA ARG A 51 5.60 3.68 -6.44
C ARG A 51 4.85 2.37 -6.23
N ALA A 52 3.57 2.43 -5.88
CA ALA A 52 2.71 1.26 -5.79
C ALA A 52 2.66 0.49 -7.13
N LYS A 53 2.57 1.20 -8.26
CA LYS A 53 2.60 0.59 -9.61
C LYS A 53 3.94 -0.10 -9.92
N GLU A 54 5.06 0.53 -9.60
CA GLU A 54 6.39 -0.09 -9.78
C GLU A 54 6.52 -1.39 -8.98
N VAL A 55 6.04 -1.40 -7.74
CA VAL A 55 6.10 -2.57 -6.86
C VAL A 55 5.11 -3.65 -7.30
N ALA A 56 3.94 -3.28 -7.84
CA ALA A 56 2.99 -4.22 -8.43
C ALA A 56 3.62 -5.04 -9.56
N LEU A 57 4.40 -4.40 -10.45
CA LEU A 57 5.13 -5.08 -11.52
C LEU A 57 6.20 -6.05 -10.99
N GLN A 58 6.81 -5.75 -9.83
CA GLN A 58 7.75 -6.65 -9.19
C GLN A 58 7.03 -7.88 -8.60
N LEU A 59 5.85 -7.69 -8.02
CA LEU A 59 5.05 -8.77 -7.46
C LEU A 59 4.59 -9.79 -8.50
N GLU A 60 4.33 -9.37 -9.74
CA GLU A 60 4.01 -10.30 -10.83
C GLU A 60 5.10 -11.36 -11.06
N ALA A 61 6.37 -11.02 -10.80
CA ALA A 61 7.49 -11.96 -10.93
C ALA A 61 7.71 -12.82 -9.68
N LEU A 62 7.09 -12.46 -8.55
CA LEU A 62 7.33 -13.10 -7.24
C LEU A 62 6.16 -13.97 -6.78
N LEU A 63 4.95 -13.71 -7.28
CA LEU A 63 3.74 -14.41 -6.89
C LEU A 63 3.21 -15.30 -8.04
N PRO A 64 2.37 -16.30 -7.73
CA PRO A 64 1.67 -17.09 -8.74
C PRO A 64 0.82 -16.22 -9.68
N GLU A 65 0.55 -16.75 -10.87
CA GLU A 65 -0.30 -16.08 -11.85
C GLU A 65 -1.67 -15.72 -11.24
N GLY A 66 -2.12 -14.50 -11.48
CA GLY A 66 -3.39 -13.97 -10.94
C GLY A 66 -3.34 -13.49 -9.48
N ALA A 67 -2.31 -13.83 -8.69
CA ALA A 67 -2.20 -13.35 -7.32
C ALA A 67 -1.83 -11.87 -7.24
N ALA A 68 -0.83 -11.41 -8.00
CA ALA A 68 -0.41 -10.01 -8.02
C ALA A 68 -1.55 -9.01 -8.31
N PRO A 69 -2.36 -9.16 -9.39
CA PRO A 69 -3.47 -8.24 -9.66
C PRO A 69 -4.54 -8.27 -8.55
N ALA A 70 -4.83 -9.44 -7.96
CA ALA A 70 -5.76 -9.55 -6.85
C ALA A 70 -5.26 -8.79 -5.60
N VAL A 71 -3.96 -8.85 -5.30
CA VAL A 71 -3.33 -8.07 -4.22
C VAL A 71 -3.42 -6.57 -4.49
N VAL A 72 -3.16 -6.12 -5.72
CA VAL A 72 -3.26 -4.70 -6.09
C VAL A 72 -4.68 -4.20 -5.86
N GLN A 73 -5.68 -4.90 -6.39
CA GLN A 73 -7.10 -4.55 -6.20
C GLN A 73 -7.49 -4.52 -4.72
N LEU A 74 -7.05 -5.51 -3.94
CA LEU A 74 -7.29 -5.57 -2.50
C LEU A 74 -6.69 -4.36 -1.78
N SER A 75 -5.44 -4.03 -2.09
CA SER A 75 -4.69 -2.94 -1.45
C SER A 75 -5.34 -1.58 -1.73
N LEU A 76 -5.74 -1.35 -2.98
CA LEU A 76 -6.43 -0.12 -3.39
C LEU A 76 -7.82 -0.02 -2.77
N ALA A 77 -8.61 -1.11 -2.78
CA ALA A 77 -9.94 -1.12 -2.18
C ALA A 77 -9.86 -0.86 -0.66
N ALA A 78 -8.88 -1.46 0.04
CA ALA A 78 -8.63 -1.18 1.44
C ALA A 78 -8.28 0.30 1.69
N ALA A 79 -7.34 0.84 0.90
CA ALA A 79 -6.87 2.22 1.01
C ALA A 79 -8.01 3.24 0.86
N TRP A 80 -8.85 3.07 -0.17
CA TRP A 80 -10.00 3.94 -0.42
C TRP A 80 -11.09 3.73 0.62
N TYR A 81 -11.39 2.49 1.02
CA TYR A 81 -12.36 2.21 2.07
C TYR A 81 -12.01 2.93 3.38
N ALA A 82 -10.78 2.79 3.88
CA ALA A 82 -10.34 3.43 5.12
C ALA A 82 -10.38 4.97 5.00
N SER A 83 -9.83 5.51 3.91
CA SER A 83 -9.79 6.96 3.67
C SER A 83 -11.19 7.57 3.55
N ASN A 84 -12.12 6.91 2.84
CA ASN A 84 -13.52 7.36 2.68
C ASN A 84 -14.29 7.28 3.99
N THR A 85 -14.10 6.18 4.74
CA THR A 85 -14.74 6.01 6.05
C THR A 85 -14.29 7.10 7.00
N ARG A 86 -12.99 7.38 7.05
CA ARG A 86 -12.42 8.39 7.95
C ARG A 86 -12.85 9.82 7.56
N ARG A 87 -13.14 10.06 6.28
CA ARG A 87 -13.73 11.30 5.76
C ARG A 87 -15.26 11.34 5.79
N LEU A 88 -15.91 10.33 6.36
CA LEU A 88 -17.38 10.20 6.46
C LEU A 88 -18.10 10.19 5.09
N LEU A 89 -17.40 9.78 4.02
CA LEU A 89 -17.97 9.57 2.68
C LEU A 89 -18.61 8.18 2.62
N LEU A 90 -19.69 7.98 3.38
CA LEU A 90 -20.22 6.65 3.71
C LEU A 90 -20.68 5.84 2.49
N PHE A 91 -21.22 6.50 1.46
CA PHE A 91 -21.65 5.83 0.23
C PHE A 91 -20.47 5.25 -0.54
N ASP A 92 -19.41 6.04 -0.73
CA ASP A 92 -18.18 5.58 -1.38
C ASP A 92 -17.49 4.50 -0.55
N ALA A 93 -17.44 4.68 0.78
CA ALA A 93 -16.90 3.67 1.69
C ALA A 93 -17.65 2.33 1.58
N ALA A 94 -18.98 2.35 1.51
CA ALA A 94 -19.77 1.12 1.33
C ALA A 94 -19.52 0.44 -0.03
N ARG A 95 -19.30 1.22 -1.10
CA ARG A 95 -18.89 0.68 -2.40
C ARG A 95 -17.50 0.04 -2.32
N ASP A 96 -16.53 0.72 -1.70
CA ASP A 96 -15.16 0.23 -1.64
C ASP A 96 -15.00 -0.94 -0.67
N LEU A 97 -15.84 -1.03 0.36
CA LEU A 97 -15.95 -2.22 1.20
C LEU A 97 -16.39 -3.45 0.38
N ARG A 98 -17.36 -3.30 -0.52
CA ARG A 98 -17.76 -4.42 -1.41
C ARG A 98 -16.61 -4.85 -2.31
N LYS A 99 -15.90 -3.90 -2.94
CA LYS A 99 -14.72 -4.19 -3.75
C LYS A 99 -13.61 -4.87 -2.93
N LEU A 100 -13.41 -4.44 -1.68
CA LEU A 100 -12.44 -5.05 -0.77
C LEU A 100 -12.78 -6.52 -0.48
N GLU A 101 -14.05 -6.82 -0.21
CA GLU A 101 -14.50 -8.19 0.02
C GLU A 101 -14.45 -9.05 -1.26
N GLU A 102 -14.80 -8.49 -2.41
CA GLU A 102 -14.66 -9.15 -3.71
C GLU A 102 -13.19 -9.48 -4.01
N ALA A 103 -12.29 -8.50 -3.89
CA ALA A 103 -10.85 -8.72 -4.11
C ALA A 103 -10.24 -9.71 -3.10
N ALA A 104 -10.71 -9.72 -1.85
CA ALA A 104 -10.30 -10.72 -0.86
C ALA A 104 -10.76 -12.12 -1.25
N ALA A 105 -11.98 -12.25 -1.79
CA ALA A 105 -12.49 -13.52 -2.28
C ALA A 105 -11.70 -14.01 -3.51
N GLU A 106 -11.34 -13.13 -4.44
CA GLU A 106 -10.47 -13.48 -5.58
C GLU A 106 -9.08 -13.92 -5.12
N LEU A 107 -8.46 -13.20 -4.19
CA LEU A 107 -7.15 -13.57 -3.65
C LEU A 107 -7.18 -14.96 -2.99
N ALA A 108 -8.26 -15.27 -2.27
CA ALA A 108 -8.44 -16.58 -1.64
C ALA A 108 -8.62 -17.75 -2.63
N LYS A 109 -8.89 -17.48 -3.92
CA LYS A 109 -8.92 -18.53 -4.96
C LYS A 109 -7.54 -18.92 -5.44
N VAL A 110 -6.57 -18.01 -5.36
CA VAL A 110 -5.22 -18.17 -5.93
C VAL A 110 -4.12 -18.28 -4.87
N MET A 111 -4.44 -18.06 -3.60
CA MET A 111 -3.52 -18.22 -2.48
C MET A 111 -4.11 -19.12 -1.39
N PRO A 112 -3.26 -19.76 -0.56
CA PRO A 112 -3.71 -20.46 0.63
C PRO A 112 -4.55 -19.53 1.53
N PRO A 113 -5.63 -20.02 2.16
CA PRO A 113 -6.56 -19.18 2.92
C PRO A 113 -5.91 -18.33 4.02
N GLU A 114 -4.96 -18.89 4.76
CA GLU A 114 -4.25 -18.16 5.81
C GLU A 114 -3.35 -17.06 5.24
N THR A 115 -2.70 -17.31 4.11
CA THR A 115 -1.88 -16.31 3.42
C THR A 115 -2.76 -15.18 2.88
N ALA A 116 -3.88 -15.50 2.20
CA ALA A 116 -4.83 -14.49 1.71
C ALA A 116 -5.39 -13.63 2.84
N LYS A 117 -5.76 -14.26 3.97
CA LYS A 117 -6.23 -13.56 5.18
C LYS A 117 -5.16 -12.64 5.75
N SER A 118 -3.90 -13.10 5.83
CA SER A 118 -2.78 -12.28 6.30
C SER A 118 -2.51 -11.09 5.38
N VAL A 119 -2.59 -11.27 4.06
CA VAL A 119 -2.43 -10.17 3.08
C VAL A 119 -3.58 -9.16 3.20
N LYS A 120 -4.82 -9.60 3.42
CA LYS A 120 -5.94 -8.71 3.75
C LYS A 120 -5.71 -7.94 5.04
N ALA A 121 -5.23 -8.59 6.09
CA ALA A 121 -4.92 -7.95 7.38
C ALA A 121 -3.79 -6.90 7.22
N LEU A 122 -2.76 -7.21 6.43
CA LEU A 122 -1.68 -6.29 6.10
C LEU A 122 -2.22 -5.05 5.38
N ALA A 123 -2.95 -5.24 4.27
CA ALA A 123 -3.51 -4.15 3.47
C ALA A 123 -4.46 -3.26 4.26
N THR A 124 -5.34 -3.86 5.07
CA THR A 124 -6.30 -3.11 5.90
C THR A 124 -5.60 -2.34 7.02
N SER A 125 -4.58 -2.92 7.66
CA SER A 125 -3.82 -2.24 8.72
C SER A 125 -3.04 -1.04 8.16
N ALA A 126 -2.38 -1.19 7.01
CA ALA A 126 -1.70 -0.08 6.33
C ALA A 126 -2.68 1.05 5.95
N ALA A 127 -3.83 0.68 5.37
CA ALA A 127 -4.88 1.62 4.96
C ALA A 127 -5.43 2.43 6.15
N TRP A 128 -5.77 1.74 7.25
CA TRP A 128 -6.27 2.41 8.45
C TRP A 128 -5.20 3.26 9.12
N HIS A 129 -3.96 2.79 9.20
CA HIS A 129 -2.85 3.60 9.70
C HIS A 129 -2.74 4.94 8.95
N ALA A 130 -2.63 4.90 7.62
CA ALA A 130 -2.48 6.11 6.80
C ALA A 130 -3.70 7.05 6.93
N ALA A 131 -4.92 6.50 6.92
CA ALA A 131 -6.13 7.29 7.09
C ALA A 131 -6.21 7.97 8.48
N ASN A 132 -5.81 7.26 9.53
CA ASN A 132 -5.81 7.74 10.92
C ASN A 132 -4.75 8.80 11.13
N ALA A 133 -3.53 8.56 10.64
CA ALA A 133 -2.42 9.50 10.67
C ALA A 133 -2.80 10.82 9.99
N ARG A 134 -3.35 10.75 8.76
CA ARG A 134 -3.85 11.94 8.04
C ARG A 134 -5.01 12.66 8.72
N SER A 135 -5.67 12.01 9.66
CA SER A 135 -6.78 12.58 10.44
C SER A 135 -6.37 12.91 11.87
N MET A 136 -5.07 12.86 12.18
CA MET A 136 -4.48 13.16 13.49
C MET A 136 -5.00 12.26 14.63
N LEU A 137 -5.45 11.04 14.31
CA LEU A 137 -5.90 10.04 15.28
C LEU A 137 -4.74 9.10 15.63
N TRP A 138 -3.70 9.70 16.22
CA TRP A 138 -2.39 9.07 16.40
C TRP A 138 -2.42 7.76 17.19
N LEU A 139 -3.23 7.67 18.25
CA LEU A 139 -3.38 6.45 19.05
C LEU A 139 -3.96 5.29 18.25
N ASP A 140 -4.90 5.56 17.35
CA ASP A 140 -5.45 4.52 16.48
C ASP A 140 -4.46 4.18 15.35
N ALA A 141 -3.76 5.18 14.80
CA ALA A 141 -2.70 4.96 13.82
C ALA A 141 -1.58 4.05 14.37
N GLU A 142 -1.15 4.25 15.61
CA GLU A 142 -0.12 3.43 16.27
C GLU A 142 -0.56 1.97 16.50
N ARG A 143 -1.84 1.77 16.86
CA ARG A 143 -2.42 0.42 16.96
C ARG A 143 -2.42 -0.30 15.62
N ASP A 144 -2.80 0.39 14.56
CA ASP A 144 -2.80 -0.18 13.21
C ASP A 144 -1.39 -0.41 12.69
N LEU A 145 -0.42 0.44 13.04
CA LEU A 145 1.00 0.20 12.77
C LEU A 145 1.50 -1.09 13.44
N THR A 146 1.13 -1.31 14.71
CA THR A 146 1.53 -2.53 15.43
C THR A 146 0.96 -3.78 14.76
N ARG A 147 -0.30 -3.73 14.30
CA ARG A 147 -0.94 -4.83 13.55
C ARG A 147 -0.26 -5.06 12.20
N PHE A 148 0.09 -3.99 11.51
CA PHE A 148 0.83 -4.05 10.25
C PHE A 148 2.19 -4.72 10.46
N GLU A 149 2.97 -4.31 11.46
CA GLU A 149 4.29 -4.87 11.78
C GLU A 149 4.20 -6.37 12.17
N GLU A 150 3.14 -6.77 12.87
CA GLU A 150 2.86 -8.19 13.12
C GLU A 150 2.61 -8.96 11.82
N CYS A 151 1.80 -8.41 10.91
CA CYS A 151 1.55 -9.03 9.61
C CYS A 151 2.85 -9.16 8.80
N CYS A 152 3.69 -8.11 8.76
CA CYS A 152 4.99 -8.15 8.09
C CYS A 152 5.91 -9.23 8.64
N ARG A 153 5.89 -9.47 9.97
CA ARG A 153 6.70 -10.53 10.59
C ARG A 153 6.23 -11.94 10.22
N GLN A 154 4.92 -12.15 10.10
CA GLN A 154 4.33 -13.47 9.82
C GLN A 154 4.38 -13.83 8.33
N LEU A 155 4.26 -12.83 7.46
CA LEU A 155 4.04 -13.02 6.03
C LEU A 155 5.12 -13.83 5.29
N PRO A 156 6.44 -13.68 5.55
CA PRO A 156 7.46 -14.48 4.87
C PRO A 156 7.28 -16.00 5.06
N ALA A 157 6.95 -16.43 6.28
CA ALA A 157 6.70 -17.85 6.57
C ALA A 157 5.45 -18.38 5.85
N LEU A 158 4.40 -17.54 5.72
CA LEU A 158 3.17 -17.89 5.00
C LEU A 158 3.36 -17.91 3.47
N LEU A 159 4.35 -17.19 2.96
CA LEU A 159 4.65 -17.13 1.52
C LEU A 159 5.61 -18.22 1.06
N GLN A 160 6.38 -18.85 1.95
CA GLN A 160 7.30 -19.94 1.61
C GLN A 160 6.62 -21.01 0.75
N GLY A 161 5.45 -21.53 1.17
CA GLY A 161 4.71 -22.53 0.40
C GLY A 161 4.07 -22.03 -0.90
N VAL A 162 4.03 -20.71 -1.12
CA VAL A 162 3.42 -20.08 -2.31
C VAL A 162 4.49 -19.81 -3.37
N THR A 163 5.66 -19.29 -2.96
CA THR A 163 6.74 -18.93 -3.87
C THR A 163 7.48 -20.14 -4.44
N ASP A 164 7.51 -21.24 -3.71
CA ASP A 164 8.19 -22.47 -4.15
C ASP A 164 7.52 -23.12 -5.36
N GLY A 165 6.20 -22.95 -5.52
CA GLY A 165 5.45 -23.43 -6.68
C GLY A 165 5.68 -22.59 -7.94
N ALA A 166 5.77 -21.26 -7.80
CA ALA A 166 5.95 -20.34 -8.93
C ALA A 166 7.32 -20.51 -9.62
N ALA A 167 8.38 -20.82 -8.86
CA ALA A 167 9.72 -21.05 -9.40
C ALA A 167 9.82 -22.33 -10.26
N ALA A 168 8.96 -23.32 -10.03
CA ALA A 168 8.99 -24.59 -10.74
C ALA A 168 8.37 -24.54 -12.15
N GLU A 169 7.47 -23.57 -12.40
CA GLU A 169 6.69 -23.51 -13.64
C GLU A 169 7.27 -22.56 -14.70
N THR A 170 8.36 -21.83 -14.42
CA THR A 170 8.97 -20.94 -15.42
C THR A 170 9.71 -21.77 -16.48
N PRO A 171 9.24 -21.85 -17.75
CA PRO A 171 9.93 -22.59 -18.80
C PRO A 171 11.26 -21.90 -19.12
N ALA A 172 12.34 -22.67 -19.23
CA ALA A 172 13.72 -22.20 -19.42
C ALA A 172 13.94 -21.27 -20.65
N ASP A 173 12.96 -21.16 -21.55
CA ASP A 173 13.03 -20.29 -22.73
C ASP A 173 12.71 -18.80 -22.44
N ALA A 174 12.01 -18.47 -21.35
CA ALA A 174 11.70 -17.07 -21.01
C ALA A 174 12.92 -16.28 -20.48
N SER A 175 13.92 -16.99 -19.94
CA SER A 175 15.11 -16.39 -19.30
C SER A 175 16.08 -15.77 -20.30
N ARG A 176 15.97 -16.09 -21.60
CA ARG A 176 16.89 -15.58 -22.65
C ARG A 176 16.52 -14.20 -23.19
N ALA A 177 15.30 -13.71 -22.96
CA ALA A 177 14.81 -12.46 -23.55
C ALA A 177 14.95 -11.22 -22.64
N ARG A 178 15.26 -11.37 -21.35
CA ARG A 178 15.30 -10.24 -20.36
C ARG A 178 16.69 -9.81 -19.89
N ALA A 179 17.78 -10.36 -20.45
CA ALA A 179 19.16 -10.07 -20.03
C ALA A 179 19.73 -8.71 -20.54
N GLY A 180 18.92 -7.64 -20.54
CA GLY A 180 19.30 -6.30 -20.98
C GLY A 180 19.11 -5.17 -19.95
N GLY A 181 18.58 -5.46 -18.76
CA GLY A 181 18.40 -4.47 -17.70
C GLY A 181 19.50 -4.60 -16.65
N SER A 182 20.36 -3.60 -16.55
CA SER A 182 21.30 -3.44 -15.43
C SER A 182 20.52 -3.40 -14.12
N ALA A 183 20.60 -4.51 -13.35
CA ALA A 183 20.21 -4.52 -11.96
C ALA A 183 21.19 -3.60 -11.22
N GLY A 184 20.77 -2.37 -10.97
CA GLY A 184 21.45 -1.49 -10.04
C GLY A 184 21.47 -2.18 -8.67
N ASP A 185 22.65 -2.18 -8.03
CA ASP A 185 22.88 -2.59 -6.65
C ASP A 185 21.86 -1.91 -5.73
N LEU A 186 20.73 -2.57 -5.49
CA LEU A 186 19.85 -2.27 -4.38
C LEU A 186 20.51 -2.89 -3.15
N SER A 187 21.48 -2.14 -2.61
CA SER A 187 21.89 -2.24 -1.22
C SER A 187 20.62 -2.26 -0.38
N ALA A 188 20.23 -3.45 0.09
CA ALA A 188 19.19 -3.69 1.07
C ALA A 188 19.63 -3.02 2.39
N GLY A 189 19.52 -1.69 2.44
CA GLY A 189 19.50 -0.98 3.71
C GLY A 189 18.24 -1.43 4.42
N ASP A 190 18.41 -1.96 5.64
CA ASP A 190 17.40 -2.42 6.60
C ASP A 190 16.34 -1.36 6.92
N LEU A 191 15.54 -0.94 5.94
CA LEU A 191 14.35 -0.15 6.16
C LEU A 191 13.22 -1.14 6.32
N SER A 192 12.90 -1.44 7.58
CA SER A 192 11.70 -2.16 7.95
C SER A 192 10.50 -1.49 7.27
N ALA A 193 9.53 -2.27 6.78
CA ALA A 193 8.29 -1.71 6.23
C ALA A 193 7.56 -0.78 7.23
N GLY A 194 7.77 -0.98 8.53
CA GLY A 194 7.31 -0.06 9.59
C GLY A 194 8.01 1.31 9.53
N ASP A 195 9.30 1.36 9.18
CA ASP A 195 10.03 2.62 9.00
C ASP A 195 9.56 3.35 7.73
N ALA A 196 9.19 2.64 6.68
CA ALA A 196 8.59 3.25 5.49
C ALA A 196 7.25 3.93 5.82
N LEU A 197 6.39 3.27 6.63
CA LEU A 197 5.14 3.88 7.12
C LEU A 197 5.41 5.13 7.96
N ARG A 198 6.33 5.05 8.92
CA ARG A 198 6.67 6.19 9.80
C ARG A 198 7.30 7.35 9.04
N ARG A 199 8.15 7.09 8.05
CA ARG A 199 8.78 8.14 7.22
C ARG A 199 7.78 8.90 6.35
N LEU A 200 6.77 8.21 5.83
CA LEU A 200 5.69 8.86 5.08
C LEU A 200 4.80 9.72 5.98
N ASP A 201 4.76 9.43 7.28
CA ASP A 201 4.13 10.28 8.31
C ASP A 201 4.93 11.57 8.54
N CYS A 202 6.27 11.48 8.63
CA CYS A 202 7.14 12.65 8.83
C CYS A 202 7.09 13.69 7.70
N ALA A 203 6.64 13.34 6.49
CA ALA A 203 6.44 14.32 5.41
C ALA A 203 5.33 15.35 5.74
N LEU A 204 4.50 15.10 6.77
CA LEU A 204 3.56 16.08 7.32
C LEU A 204 4.23 17.13 8.21
N ASP A 205 5.37 16.80 8.83
CA ASP A 205 6.13 17.75 9.67
C ASP A 205 6.69 18.91 8.84
N ASP A 206 6.88 18.72 7.52
CA ASP A 206 7.26 19.79 6.59
C ASP A 206 6.08 20.73 6.25
N VAL A 207 4.84 20.28 6.45
CA VAL A 207 3.61 21.05 6.15
C VAL A 207 3.11 21.83 7.38
N ALA A 208 3.36 21.34 8.60
CA ALA A 208 2.96 22.02 9.82
C ALA A 208 3.52 23.46 9.95
N PRO A 209 4.79 23.76 9.59
CA PRO A 209 5.31 25.13 9.54
C PRO A 209 4.62 25.98 8.46
N LEU A 210 4.29 25.40 7.31
CA LEU A 210 3.59 26.09 6.22
C LEU A 210 2.15 26.43 6.59
N TRP A 211 1.48 25.55 7.34
CA TRP A 211 0.14 25.80 7.88
C TRP A 211 0.16 26.85 8.99
N ALA A 212 1.18 26.84 9.85
CA ALA A 212 1.40 27.87 10.86
C ALA A 212 1.78 29.24 10.25
N ALA A 213 2.36 29.25 9.05
CA ALA A 213 2.71 30.45 8.29
C ALA A 213 1.54 31.03 7.48
N LEU A 214 0.43 30.29 7.29
CA LEU A 214 -0.78 30.81 6.67
C LEU A 214 -1.51 31.73 7.64
N ASP A 215 -1.34 33.05 7.48
CA ASP A 215 -2.12 34.06 8.20
C ASP A 215 -3.60 33.96 7.80
N PRO A 216 -4.52 33.64 8.74
CA PRO A 216 -5.95 33.60 8.46
C PRO A 216 -6.51 34.93 7.92
N ALA A 217 -5.83 36.06 8.16
CA ALA A 217 -6.21 37.37 7.65
C ALA A 217 -5.79 37.61 6.18
N ALA A 218 -4.87 36.82 5.64
CA ALA A 218 -4.51 36.85 4.22
C ALA A 218 -5.57 36.11 3.37
N LEU A 219 -6.12 35.01 3.89
CA LEU A 219 -7.19 34.24 3.23
C LEU A 219 -8.52 35.00 3.10
N ARG A 220 -8.79 35.97 3.99
CA ARG A 220 -10.02 36.78 3.95
C ARG A 220 -9.98 37.97 2.99
N ARG A 221 -8.82 38.28 2.38
CA ARG A 221 -8.66 39.45 1.48
C ARG A 221 -8.87 39.13 0.00
N GLY A 222 -9.22 37.90 -0.36
CA GLY A 222 -9.33 37.45 -1.75
C GLY A 222 -10.73 37.42 -2.37
N ASP A 223 -11.80 37.74 -1.64
CA ASP A 223 -13.17 37.35 -2.02
C ASP A 223 -13.98 38.42 -2.79
N ASP A 224 -13.36 39.51 -3.24
CA ASP A 224 -14.08 40.60 -3.93
C ASP A 224 -13.92 40.58 -5.48
N GLY A 225 -13.38 39.51 -6.07
CA GLY A 225 -13.07 39.43 -7.51
C GLY A 225 -13.85 38.35 -8.26
N GLY A 226 -15.12 38.60 -8.55
CA GLY A 226 -15.99 37.69 -9.30
C GLY A 226 -15.50 37.38 -10.73
N ALA A 227 -15.38 36.09 -11.03
CA ALA A 227 -15.33 35.56 -12.39
C ALA A 227 -16.06 34.21 -12.41
N GLU A 228 -17.33 34.25 -12.82
CA GLU A 228 -18.12 33.05 -13.12
C GLU A 228 -17.58 32.44 -14.42
N GLY A 229 -16.92 31.28 -14.31
CA GLY A 229 -16.47 30.47 -15.42
C GLY A 229 -16.82 29.01 -15.16
N GLU A 230 -17.93 28.58 -15.75
CA GLU A 230 -18.43 27.21 -15.72
C GLU A 230 -17.39 26.23 -16.26
N GLY A 231 -17.12 25.17 -15.48
CA GLY A 231 -16.17 24.12 -15.84
C GLY A 231 -16.02 23.10 -14.73
N GLU A 232 -17.13 22.53 -14.27
CA GLU A 232 -17.14 21.44 -13.29
C GLU A 232 -16.69 20.13 -13.97
N ALA A 233 -15.42 20.05 -14.31
CA ALA A 233 -14.78 18.77 -14.55
C ALA A 233 -14.65 18.07 -13.20
N THR A 234 -15.40 17.00 -12.98
CA THR A 234 -15.26 16.18 -11.76
C THR A 234 -13.86 15.53 -11.77
N PHE A 235 -12.95 16.10 -10.98
CA PHE A 235 -11.51 15.78 -10.89
C PHE A 235 -11.17 14.39 -10.31
N GLU A 236 -12.15 13.49 -10.14
CA GLU A 236 -11.91 12.08 -9.79
C GLU A 236 -11.37 11.25 -10.98
N ALA A 237 -11.53 11.75 -12.21
CA ALA A 237 -11.14 11.05 -13.44
C ALA A 237 -9.65 10.65 -13.54
N PRO A 238 -8.65 11.43 -13.09
CA PRO A 238 -7.24 11.07 -13.27
C PRO A 238 -6.81 9.88 -12.42
N LEU A 239 -7.28 9.77 -11.16
CA LEU A 239 -6.97 8.63 -10.30
C LEU A 239 -7.77 7.39 -10.72
N ALA A 240 -9.05 7.56 -11.09
CA ALA A 240 -9.87 6.47 -11.61
C ALA A 240 -9.33 5.93 -12.94
N ALA A 241 -8.91 6.79 -13.87
CA ALA A 241 -8.27 6.40 -15.12
C ALA A 241 -6.89 5.75 -14.88
N PHE A 242 -6.09 6.30 -13.95
CA PHE A 242 -4.81 5.73 -13.56
C PHE A 242 -4.93 4.31 -13.00
N PHE A 243 -5.98 4.02 -12.21
CA PHE A 243 -6.24 2.68 -11.70
C PHE A 243 -7.03 1.77 -12.66
N ALA A 244 -7.68 2.32 -13.69
CA ALA A 244 -8.32 1.53 -14.74
C ALA A 244 -7.32 0.98 -15.77
N GLU A 245 -6.09 1.52 -15.80
CA GLU A 245 -4.97 1.05 -16.64
C GLU A 245 -4.08 -0.01 -15.96
N LEU A 246 -4.39 -0.39 -14.71
CA LEU A 246 -3.76 -1.48 -13.97
C LEU A 246 -4.67 -2.72 -13.98
#